data_AF-A0A015II90-F1
#
_entry.id   AF-A0A015II90-F1
#
_cell.length_a   1.000
_cell.length_b   1.000
_cell.length_c   1.000
_cell.angle_alpha   90.00
_cell.angle_beta   90.00
_cell.angle_gamma   90.00
#
_symmetry.space_group_name_H-M   'P 1'
#
loop_
_entity.id
_entity.type
_entity.pdbx_description
1 polymer ?
#
loop_
_entity_poly.entity_id
_entity_poly.type
_entity_poly.pdbx_seq_one_letter_code
_entity_poly.pdbx_strand_id
1 'polypeptide(L)'
;MQQEKIPTIISGAGLGGLSLYHALIKNKDKKEFNVKIFERETSPTADRWQGYHIGLSYYGARSLLNCVSSSIASNLPKAIPNPIPDVETHGITITDQIGNVLLTLQLNHLKILRYVLLEGVPVQWNKKCIKYVETQEGVWYEKLPELQIVDYGITHISANVSVPQHLMDKANKIHENFLVRKTLGTKEDSTLMMTRLIPIKQEQNDEKSEPHYRVTLVYSYPFELDNVDVESDKVKVDDNDPASVIEHVKRLIRTLRPDCELTDLLIEFWDLIPKTIPNDPIKFPFKTYNPVQ
;
A
#
# COMPACT_ATOMS: atom_id res chain seq x y z
N MET A 1 45.87 21.30 8.94
CA MET A 1 45.62 20.15 8.06
C MET A 1 44.27 20.37 7.39
N GLN A 2 44.20 20.58 6.08
CA GLN A 2 42.93 20.53 5.37
C GLN A 2 42.39 19.11 5.51
N GLN A 3 41.20 18.94 6.09
CA GLN A 3 40.51 17.66 6.05
C GLN A 3 40.28 17.32 4.58
N GLU A 4 40.87 16.21 4.11
CA GLU A 4 40.60 15.73 2.76
C GLU A 4 39.11 15.41 2.63
N LYS A 5 38.47 16.07 1.65
CA LYS A 5 37.06 15.87 1.33
C LYS A 5 36.86 14.49 0.76
N ILE A 6 35.99 13.69 1.35
CA ILE A 6 35.70 12.35 0.82
C ILE A 6 34.80 12.50 -0.41
N PRO A 7 35.28 12.13 -1.62
CA PRO A 7 34.44 12.13 -2.80
C PRO A 7 33.36 11.07 -2.65
N THR A 8 32.10 11.49 -2.77
CA THR A 8 30.93 10.61 -2.63
C THR A 8 30.03 10.77 -3.84
N ILE A 9 29.69 9.65 -4.47
CA ILE A 9 28.78 9.61 -5.62
C ILE A 9 27.53 8.83 -5.22
N ILE A 10 26.36 9.42 -5.44
CA ILE A 10 25.06 8.78 -5.26
C ILE A 10 24.43 8.60 -6.63
N SER A 11 24.17 7.36 -7.04
CA SER A 11 23.46 7.05 -8.28
C SER A 11 22.00 6.71 -7.97
N GLY A 12 21.09 7.61 -8.32
CA GLY A 12 19.66 7.52 -8.05
C GLY A 12 19.21 8.53 -7.01
N ALA A 13 18.28 9.41 -7.39
CA ALA A 13 17.60 10.38 -6.52
C ALA A 13 16.24 9.84 -6.07
N GLY A 14 16.19 8.57 -5.70
CA GLY A 14 15.06 7.96 -4.98
C GLY A 14 15.12 8.25 -3.47
N LEU A 15 14.19 7.70 -2.68
CA LEU A 15 14.13 7.94 -1.23
C LEU A 15 15.44 7.63 -0.51
N GLY A 16 16.08 6.49 -0.82
CA GLY A 16 17.35 6.08 -0.21
C GLY A 16 18.49 7.04 -0.53
N GLY A 17 18.69 7.37 -1.81
CA GLY A 17 19.76 8.28 -2.26
C GLY A 17 19.58 9.70 -1.72
N LEU A 18 18.35 10.22 -1.68
CA LEU A 18 18.06 11.53 -1.11
C LEU A 18 18.24 11.54 0.42
N SER A 19 17.82 10.49 1.12
CA SER A 19 18.03 10.36 2.57
C SER A 19 19.52 10.31 2.91
N LEU A 20 20.32 9.57 2.14
CA LEU A 20 21.76 9.53 2.29
C LEU A 20 22.40 10.89 2.03
N TYR A 21 22.00 11.60 0.95
CA TYR A 21 22.48 12.95 0.67
C TYR A 21 22.25 13.88 1.86
N HIS A 22 21.02 13.94 2.37
CA HIS A 22 20.68 14.78 3.52
C HIS A 22 21.49 14.42 4.76
N ALA A 23 21.68 13.12 5.04
CA ALA A 23 22.48 12.67 6.18
C ALA A 23 23.94 13.13 6.08
N LEU A 24 24.54 13.03 4.90
CA LEU A 24 25.92 13.46 4.66
C LEU A 24 26.09 14.97 4.80
N ILE A 25 25.17 15.76 4.22
CA ILE A 25 25.21 17.22 4.31
C ILE A 25 24.93 17.70 5.74
N LYS A 26 24.02 17.05 6.47
CA LYS A 26 23.70 17.36 7.87
C LYS A 26 24.88 17.13 8.82
N ASN A 27 25.76 16.17 8.51
CA ASN A 27 26.93 15.83 9.32
C ASN A 27 28.26 16.37 8.73
N LYS A 28 28.19 17.38 7.84
CA LYS A 28 29.38 17.96 7.18
C LYS A 28 30.39 18.57 8.15
N ASP A 29 29.94 18.96 9.35
CA ASP A 29 30.73 19.47 10.47
C ASP A 29 31.57 18.38 11.14
N LYS A 30 31.11 17.13 11.10
CA LYS A 30 31.84 15.97 11.64
C LYS A 30 32.84 15.41 10.63
N LYS A 31 32.46 15.40 9.36
CA LYS A 31 33.28 14.89 8.25
C LYS A 31 32.90 15.57 6.96
N GLU A 32 33.88 16.10 6.24
CA GLU A 32 33.60 16.83 5.00
C GLU A 32 33.44 15.85 3.81
N PHE A 33 32.24 15.79 3.25
CA PHE A 33 31.92 14.98 2.07
C PHE A 33 31.73 15.89 0.84
N ASN A 34 32.31 15.50 -0.29
CA ASN A 34 32.02 16.09 -1.59
C ASN A 34 31.00 15.22 -2.32
N VAL A 35 29.72 15.49 -2.09
CA VAL A 35 28.63 14.63 -2.56
C VAL A 35 28.11 15.10 -3.93
N LYS A 36 28.12 14.20 -4.91
CA LYS A 36 27.45 14.38 -6.21
C LYS A 36 26.34 13.33 -6.35
N ILE A 37 25.14 13.78 -6.67
CA ILE A 37 23.98 12.90 -6.85
C ILE A 37 23.46 13.00 -8.29
N PHE A 38 23.22 11.85 -8.89
CA PHE A 38 22.83 11.70 -10.29
C PHE A 38 21.51 10.94 -10.40
N GLU A 39 20.67 11.28 -11.37
CA GLU A 39 19.39 10.61 -11.61
C GLU A 39 19.19 10.35 -13.11
N ARG A 40 18.69 9.17 -13.46
CA ARG A 40 18.43 8.78 -14.85
C ARG A 40 17.22 9.47 -15.45
N GLU A 41 16.25 9.87 -14.61
CA GLU A 41 15.09 10.63 -15.04
C GLU A 41 15.48 12.01 -15.56
N THR A 42 14.70 12.54 -16.49
CA THR A 42 14.98 13.81 -17.16
C THR A 42 14.68 15.03 -16.30
N SER A 43 13.78 14.90 -15.33
CA SER A 43 13.38 15.96 -14.41
C SER A 43 12.72 15.34 -13.16
N PRO A 44 12.56 16.11 -12.06
CA PRO A 44 11.82 15.64 -10.88
C PRO A 44 10.33 15.42 -11.17
N THR A 45 9.80 16.01 -12.25
CA THR A 45 8.41 15.94 -12.69
C THR A 45 8.19 15.00 -13.87
N ALA A 46 9.20 14.27 -14.33
CA ALA A 46 9.10 13.42 -15.51
C ALA A 46 7.83 12.55 -15.45
N ASP A 47 7.11 12.45 -16.56
CA ASP A 47 5.77 11.82 -16.68
C ASP A 47 5.73 10.31 -16.38
N ARG A 48 6.78 9.77 -15.77
CA ARG A 48 6.77 8.42 -15.26
C ARG A 48 5.89 8.37 -14.02
N TRP A 49 4.77 7.67 -14.15
CA TRP A 49 3.85 7.40 -13.05
C TRP A 49 4.56 6.64 -11.92
N GLN A 50 4.99 7.36 -10.87
CA GLN A 50 5.44 6.78 -9.60
C GLN A 50 4.28 6.67 -8.60
N GLY A 51 3.04 6.53 -9.09
CA GLY A 51 1.79 6.73 -8.34
C GLY A 51 1.37 5.56 -7.46
N TYR A 52 2.26 5.06 -6.62
CA TYR A 52 1.93 4.19 -5.49
C TYR A 52 2.20 4.91 -4.16
N HIS A 53 1.41 4.59 -3.14
CA HIS A 53 1.69 4.99 -1.76
C HIS A 53 2.80 4.12 -1.19
N ILE A 54 3.60 4.69 -0.29
CA ILE A 54 4.63 3.97 0.46
C ILE A 54 4.35 4.06 1.96
N GLY A 55 4.34 2.92 2.63
CA GLY A 55 4.37 2.86 4.09
C GLY A 55 5.80 2.98 4.57
N LEU A 56 6.06 3.87 5.54
CA LEU A 56 7.31 3.87 6.28
C LEU A 56 7.06 3.15 7.60
N SER A 57 7.87 2.12 7.90
CA SER A 57 7.87 1.52 9.23
C SER A 57 8.33 2.53 10.27
N TYR A 58 8.10 2.24 11.56
CA TYR A 58 8.63 3.04 12.66
C TYR A 58 10.15 3.30 12.52
N TYR A 59 10.93 2.26 12.21
CA TYR A 59 12.37 2.38 11.98
C TYR A 59 12.69 3.22 10.74
N GLY A 60 11.92 3.07 9.66
CA GLY A 60 12.08 3.85 8.44
C GLY A 60 11.83 5.35 8.68
N ALA A 61 10.72 5.69 9.35
CA ALA A 61 10.37 7.06 9.70
C ALA A 61 11.40 7.68 10.65
N ARG A 62 11.81 6.96 11.70
CA ARG A 62 12.84 7.41 12.64
C ARG A 62 14.19 7.64 11.96
N SER A 63 14.59 6.74 11.06
CA SER A 63 15.83 6.87 10.30
C SER A 63 15.77 8.10 9.39
N LEU A 64 14.65 8.29 8.67
CA LEU A 64 14.45 9.44 7.80
C LEU A 64 14.56 10.77 8.55
N LEU A 65 13.88 10.89 9.70
CA LEU A 65 13.93 12.07 10.56
C LEU A 65 15.35 12.38 11.06
N ASN A 66 16.15 11.33 11.32
CA ASN A 66 17.54 11.50 11.70
C ASN A 66 18.43 11.98 10.53
N CYS A 67 18.11 11.58 9.31
CA CYS A 67 18.85 11.98 8.11
C CYS A 67 18.61 13.44 7.73
N VAL A 68 17.38 13.94 7.86
CA VAL A 68 16.98 15.26 7.33
C VAL A 68 17.15 16.41 8.33
N SER A 69 17.17 17.64 7.83
CA SER A 69 17.12 18.85 8.68
C SER A 69 15.72 19.07 9.27
N SER A 70 15.61 19.95 10.27
CA SER A 70 14.31 20.32 10.85
C SER A 70 13.36 20.96 9.83
N SER A 71 13.88 21.75 8.88
CA SER A 71 13.08 22.35 7.81
C SER A 71 12.44 21.28 6.92
N ILE A 72 13.21 20.30 6.46
CA ILE A 72 12.69 19.18 5.66
C ILE A 72 11.75 18.31 6.50
N ALA A 73 12.09 18.02 7.76
CA ALA A 73 11.25 17.25 8.66
C ALA A 73 9.85 17.87 8.83
N SER A 74 9.77 19.20 8.96
CA SER A 74 8.50 19.92 9.07
C SER A 74 7.64 19.86 7.80
N ASN A 75 8.26 19.57 6.65
CA ASN A 75 7.57 19.40 5.36
C ASN A 75 7.15 17.95 5.09
N LEU A 76 7.64 16.95 5.83
CA LEU A 76 7.27 15.54 5.63
C LEU A 76 5.77 15.27 5.72
N PRO A 77 4.98 15.91 6.62
CA PRO A 77 3.53 15.73 6.65
C PRO A 77 2.83 16.11 5.34
N LYS A 78 3.41 16.96 4.48
CA LYS A 78 2.87 17.26 3.14
C LYS A 78 2.82 16.03 2.25
N ALA A 79 3.69 15.05 2.53
CA ALA A 79 3.70 13.79 1.80
C ALA A 79 2.58 12.85 2.20
N ILE A 80 1.90 13.09 3.32
CA ILE A 80 0.68 12.35 3.64
C ILE A 80 -0.39 12.86 2.66
N PRO A 81 -0.97 11.99 1.82
CA PRO A 81 -2.05 12.39 0.91
C PRO A 81 -3.17 13.03 1.72
N ASN A 82 -3.75 14.13 1.24
CA ASN A 82 -4.84 14.83 1.93
C ASN A 82 -5.95 13.83 2.31
N PRO A 83 -6.04 13.39 3.58
CA PRO A 83 -7.26 12.75 4.02
C PRO A 83 -8.37 13.79 3.95
N ILE A 84 -9.61 13.36 3.84
CA ILE A 84 -10.72 14.25 4.20
C ILE A 84 -10.55 14.54 5.70
N PRO A 85 -10.27 15.80 6.11
CA PRO A 85 -10.01 16.12 7.51
C PRO A 85 -11.17 15.62 8.38
N ASP A 86 -10.83 15.00 9.50
CA ASP A 86 -11.79 14.46 10.49
C ASP A 86 -12.72 13.34 9.97
N VAL A 87 -12.55 12.90 8.72
CA VAL A 87 -13.37 11.85 8.09
C VAL A 87 -12.53 10.62 7.72
N GLU A 88 -11.32 10.80 7.18
CA GLU A 88 -10.45 9.69 6.75
C GLU A 88 -9.12 9.68 7.51
N THR A 89 -8.64 8.48 7.86
CA THR A 89 -7.24 8.29 8.28
C THR A 89 -6.46 7.67 7.14
N HIS A 90 -5.49 8.40 6.59
CA HIS A 90 -4.67 7.97 5.46
C HIS A 90 -3.59 6.97 5.90
N GLY A 91 -4.02 5.77 6.30
CA GLY A 91 -3.14 4.74 6.87
C GLY A 91 -3.64 3.31 6.66
N ILE A 92 -2.87 2.38 7.21
CA ILE A 92 -3.22 0.97 7.39
C ILE A 92 -3.49 0.73 8.88
N THR A 93 -4.63 0.13 9.20
CA THR A 93 -4.83 -0.52 10.51
C THR A 93 -4.75 -2.03 10.35
N ILE A 94 -4.12 -2.71 11.30
CA ILE A 94 -4.11 -4.16 11.42
C ILE A 94 -4.82 -4.50 12.73
N THR A 95 -5.81 -5.38 12.64
CA THR A 95 -6.62 -5.85 13.76
C THR A 95 -6.53 -7.36 13.89
N ASP A 96 -6.80 -7.86 15.10
CA ASP A 96 -6.97 -9.29 15.36
C ASP A 96 -8.32 -9.80 14.84
N GLN A 97 -8.59 -11.09 15.06
CA GLN A 97 -9.78 -11.77 14.54
C GLN A 97 -11.12 -11.27 15.10
N ILE A 98 -11.12 -10.47 16.18
CA ILE A 98 -12.32 -9.87 16.78
C ILE A 98 -12.32 -8.34 16.67
N GLY A 99 -11.34 -7.74 16.00
CA GLY A 99 -11.28 -6.31 15.71
C GLY A 99 -10.42 -5.48 16.66
N ASN A 100 -9.66 -6.09 17.59
CA ASN A 100 -8.74 -5.31 18.42
C ASN A 100 -7.57 -4.81 17.59
N VAL A 101 -7.23 -3.53 17.73
CA VAL A 101 -6.10 -2.92 17.01
C VAL A 101 -4.78 -3.50 17.48
N LEU A 102 -4.03 -4.10 16.55
CA LEU A 102 -2.69 -4.63 16.74
C LEU A 102 -1.62 -3.62 16.30
N LEU A 103 -1.85 -2.92 15.18
CA LEU A 103 -0.90 -1.99 14.59
C LEU A 103 -1.60 -0.94 13.75
N THR A 104 -1.16 0.31 13.84
CA THR A 104 -1.53 1.38 12.90
C THR A 104 -0.28 1.94 12.21
N LEU A 105 -0.38 2.14 10.90
CA LEU A 105 0.68 2.67 10.05
C LEU A 105 0.13 3.84 9.24
N GLN A 106 0.83 4.97 9.21
CA GLN A 106 0.48 6.09 8.34
C GLN A 106 1.08 5.89 6.95
N LEU A 107 0.30 6.13 5.89
CA LEU A 107 0.73 6.00 4.51
C LEU A 107 1.19 7.36 3.97
N ASN A 108 2.28 7.35 3.19
CA ASN A 108 2.81 8.54 2.52
C ASN A 108 2.70 8.40 1.00
N HIS A 109 2.41 9.50 0.31
CA HIS A 109 2.52 9.61 -1.13
C HIS A 109 3.98 9.60 -1.55
N LEU A 110 4.43 8.54 -2.23
CA LEU A 110 5.84 8.40 -2.63
C LEU A 110 6.35 9.61 -3.42
N LYS A 111 5.57 10.06 -4.41
CA LYS A 111 5.93 11.21 -5.25
C LYS A 111 6.12 12.48 -4.42
N ILE A 112 5.22 12.76 -3.47
CA ILE A 112 5.31 13.97 -2.64
C ILE A 112 6.45 13.83 -1.63
N LEU A 113 6.65 12.64 -1.04
CA LEU A 113 7.78 12.37 -0.16
C LEU A 113 9.11 12.62 -0.86
N ARG A 114 9.26 12.12 -2.10
CA ARG A 114 10.43 12.38 -2.93
C ARG A 114 10.60 13.87 -3.22
N TYR A 115 9.52 14.61 -3.53
CA TYR A 115 9.59 16.06 -3.73
C TYR A 115 10.04 16.82 -2.49
N VAL A 116 9.53 16.48 -1.32
CA VAL A 116 9.98 17.07 -0.04
C VAL A 116 11.47 16.81 0.15
N LEU A 117 11.94 15.60 -0.13
CA LEU A 117 13.36 15.24 0.00
C LEU A 117 14.25 15.83 -1.10
N LEU A 118 13.71 16.35 -2.20
CA LEU A 118 14.48 17.01 -3.25
C LEU A 118 14.82 18.47 -2.90
N GLU A 119 14.18 19.04 -1.89
CA GLU A 119 14.39 20.43 -1.48
C GLU A 119 15.87 20.67 -1.11
N GLY A 120 16.52 21.59 -1.84
CA GLY A 120 17.93 21.95 -1.64
C GLY A 120 18.96 20.94 -2.17
N VAL A 121 18.54 19.88 -2.87
CA VAL A 121 19.46 18.85 -3.40
C VAL A 121 19.86 19.14 -4.85
N PRO A 122 21.16 19.32 -5.17
CA PRO A 122 21.64 19.62 -6.52
C PRO A 122 21.74 18.35 -7.37
N VAL A 123 20.60 17.74 -7.70
CA VAL A 123 20.54 16.52 -8.53
C VAL A 123 20.96 16.80 -9.97
N GLN A 124 21.86 15.97 -10.48
CA GLN A 124 22.24 15.96 -11.90
C GLN A 124 21.33 14.99 -12.67
N TRP A 125 20.32 15.55 -13.32
CA TRP A 125 19.31 14.80 -14.08
C TRP A 125 19.81 14.28 -15.42
N ASN A 126 19.10 13.31 -15.99
CA ASN A 126 19.40 12.64 -17.25
C ASN A 126 20.81 12.02 -17.28
N LYS A 127 21.26 11.51 -16.13
CA LYS A 127 22.56 10.85 -15.95
C LYS A 127 22.33 9.46 -15.37
N LYS A 128 22.30 8.46 -16.26
CA LYS A 128 22.24 7.04 -15.89
C LYS A 128 23.65 6.53 -15.59
N CYS A 129 23.85 5.89 -14.45
CA CYS A 129 25.07 5.10 -14.23
C CYS A 129 25.04 3.87 -15.15
N ILE A 130 26.06 3.74 -15.99
CA ILE A 130 26.17 2.65 -16.97
C ILE A 130 27.05 1.52 -16.44
N LYS A 131 28.11 1.87 -15.69
CA LYS A 131 29.10 0.94 -15.15
C LYS A 131 29.80 1.58 -13.95
N TYR A 132 30.17 0.76 -12.98
CA TYR A 132 31.20 1.08 -11.99
C TYR A 132 32.35 0.09 -12.15
N VAL A 133 33.57 0.50 -11.82
CA VAL A 133 34.77 -0.36 -11.91
C VAL A 133 35.44 -0.33 -10.56
N GLU A 134 35.63 -1.50 -9.94
CA GLU A 134 36.34 -1.59 -8.68
C GLU A 134 37.84 -1.70 -8.87
N THR A 135 38.58 -0.91 -8.10
CA THR A 135 40.04 -0.91 -8.08
C THR A 135 40.53 -1.24 -6.67
N GLN A 136 41.83 -1.55 -6.54
CA GLN A 136 42.46 -1.82 -5.24
C GLN A 136 42.49 -0.58 -4.33
N GLU A 137 42.23 0.60 -4.88
CA GLU A 137 42.07 1.87 -4.16
C GLU A 137 40.60 2.14 -3.75
N GLY A 138 39.71 1.19 -4.06
CA GLY A 138 38.30 1.11 -3.66
C GLY A 138 37.32 1.29 -4.82
N VAL A 139 36.19 0.56 -4.78
CA VAL A 139 34.82 0.94 -5.19
C VAL A 139 33.85 0.02 -4.45
N TRP A 140 32.60 0.47 -4.32
CA TRP A 140 31.54 -0.11 -3.50
C TRP A 140 30.57 -0.95 -4.35
N TYR A 141 30.35 -2.20 -3.92
CA TYR A 141 29.37 -3.15 -4.44
C TYR A 141 27.94 -2.84 -3.97
N GLU A 142 26.96 -2.94 -4.87
CA GLU A 142 25.59 -3.35 -4.51
C GLU A 142 25.20 -4.52 -5.43
N LYS A 143 25.29 -5.74 -4.89
CA LYS A 143 24.79 -6.94 -5.56
C LYS A 143 23.26 -6.83 -5.59
N LEU A 144 22.67 -6.62 -6.76
CA LEU A 144 21.23 -6.82 -6.94
C LEU A 144 20.95 -8.29 -6.56
N PRO A 145 20.07 -8.56 -5.58
CA PRO A 145 19.73 -9.93 -5.24
C PRO A 145 19.18 -10.62 -6.49
N GLU A 146 19.58 -11.87 -6.71
CA GLU A 146 18.96 -12.72 -7.72
C GLU A 146 17.45 -12.71 -7.48
N LEU A 147 16.66 -12.56 -8.56
CA LEU A 147 15.21 -12.54 -8.47
C LEU A 147 14.75 -13.89 -7.92
N GLN A 148 14.43 -13.91 -6.63
CA GLN A 148 13.78 -15.04 -5.98
C GLN A 148 12.28 -14.88 -6.17
N ILE A 149 11.69 -15.76 -6.98
CA ILE A 149 10.24 -15.96 -6.96
C ILE A 149 9.96 -16.80 -5.73
N VAL A 150 9.43 -16.16 -4.69
CA VAL A 150 9.00 -16.83 -3.48
C VAL A 150 7.55 -17.26 -3.68
N ASP A 151 7.31 -18.56 -3.70
CA ASP A 151 5.96 -19.09 -3.54
C ASP A 151 5.59 -18.98 -2.05
N TYR A 152 4.59 -18.16 -1.75
CA TYR A 152 4.14 -17.91 -0.40
C TYR A 152 3.12 -18.95 0.09
N GLY A 153 2.60 -19.81 -0.80
CA GLY A 153 1.55 -20.77 -0.44
C GLY A 153 0.21 -20.11 -0.05
N ILE A 154 -0.10 -18.93 -0.59
CA ILE A 154 -1.30 -18.17 -0.22
C ILE A 154 -2.19 -17.92 -1.44
N THR A 155 -3.44 -18.36 -1.36
CA THR A 155 -4.50 -18.00 -2.31
C THR A 155 -5.09 -16.64 -1.95
N HIS A 156 -5.32 -15.78 -2.95
CA HIS A 156 -5.93 -14.46 -2.78
C HIS A 156 -7.17 -14.33 -3.65
N ILE A 157 -8.30 -13.97 -3.05
CA ILE A 157 -9.54 -13.67 -3.76
C ILE A 157 -9.82 -12.18 -3.58
N SER A 158 -9.91 -11.45 -4.68
CA SER A 158 -10.11 -10.00 -4.67
C SER A 158 -11.40 -9.62 -5.37
N ALA A 159 -12.18 -8.74 -4.76
CA ALA A 159 -13.44 -8.25 -5.31
C ALA A 159 -13.60 -6.75 -5.10
N ASN A 160 -14.17 -6.06 -6.09
CA ASN A 160 -14.64 -4.68 -5.92
C ASN A 160 -16.14 -4.71 -5.64
N VAL A 161 -16.56 -4.00 -4.60
CA VAL A 161 -17.94 -4.02 -4.13
C VAL A 161 -18.43 -2.62 -3.78
N SER A 162 -19.75 -2.44 -3.89
CA SER A 162 -20.45 -1.23 -3.53
C SER A 162 -21.03 -1.42 -2.15
N VAL A 163 -20.52 -0.70 -1.17
CA VAL A 163 -20.93 -0.87 0.23
C VAL A 163 -21.86 0.28 0.64
N PRO A 164 -23.09 0.01 1.11
CA PRO A 164 -23.97 1.05 1.64
C PRO A 164 -23.41 1.65 2.94
N GLN A 165 -23.76 2.92 3.20
CA GLN A 165 -23.22 3.70 4.31
C GLN A 165 -23.33 3.00 5.67
N HIS A 166 -24.47 2.38 6.01
CA HIS A 166 -24.68 1.75 7.30
C HIS A 166 -23.70 0.58 7.56
N LEU A 167 -23.29 -0.16 6.53
CA LEU A 167 -22.27 -1.21 6.67
C LEU A 167 -20.87 -0.62 6.74
N MET A 168 -20.62 0.49 6.04
CA MET A 168 -19.37 1.23 6.20
C MET A 168 -19.24 1.80 7.62
N ASP A 169 -20.32 2.31 8.20
CA ASP A 169 -20.37 2.83 9.56
C ASP A 169 -20.13 1.71 10.59
N LYS A 170 -20.69 0.50 10.38
CA LYS A 170 -20.33 -0.69 11.19
C LYS A 170 -18.82 -0.98 11.09
N ALA A 171 -18.26 -1.01 9.88
CA ALA A 171 -16.83 -1.27 9.70
C ALA A 171 -15.94 -0.19 10.33
N ASN A 172 -16.36 1.06 10.29
CA ASN A 172 -15.65 2.19 10.88
C ASN A 172 -15.67 2.14 12.41
N LYS A 173 -16.69 1.55 13.04
CA LYS A 173 -16.70 1.35 14.50
C LYS A 173 -15.64 0.33 14.94
N ILE A 174 -15.32 -0.64 14.10
CA ILE A 174 -14.34 -1.70 14.40
C ILE A 174 -12.92 -1.28 14.01
N HIS A 175 -12.76 -0.73 12.81
CA HIS A 175 -11.46 -0.46 12.20
C HIS A 175 -11.08 1.02 12.20
N GLU A 176 -11.88 1.87 12.85
CA GLU A 176 -11.82 3.33 12.69
C GLU A 176 -11.91 3.72 11.20
N ASN A 177 -11.60 4.98 10.89
CA ASN A 177 -11.75 5.51 9.53
C ASN A 177 -10.51 5.28 8.65
N PHE A 178 -9.78 4.19 8.86
CA PHE A 178 -8.58 3.87 8.06
C PHE A 178 -8.92 3.48 6.62
N LEU A 179 -8.12 3.95 5.67
CA LEU A 179 -8.28 3.60 4.25
C LEU A 179 -8.02 2.12 3.98
N VAL A 180 -6.98 1.57 4.61
CA VAL A 180 -6.61 0.17 4.47
C VAL A 180 -6.77 -0.51 5.81
N ARG A 181 -7.53 -1.60 5.84
CA ARG A 181 -7.87 -2.35 7.05
C ARG A 181 -7.47 -3.78 6.80
N LYS A 182 -6.57 -4.31 7.62
CA LYS A 182 -6.20 -5.71 7.59
C LYS A 182 -6.69 -6.38 8.86
N THR A 183 -7.29 -7.55 8.73
CA THR A 183 -7.74 -8.36 9.86
C THR A 183 -7.08 -9.72 9.79
N LEU A 184 -6.32 -10.07 10.82
CA LEU A 184 -5.66 -11.36 10.91
C LEU A 184 -6.60 -12.39 11.54
N GLY A 185 -6.70 -13.57 10.93
CA GLY A 185 -7.39 -14.71 11.50
C GLY A 185 -6.46 -15.56 12.36
N THR A 186 -7.04 -16.43 13.18
CA THR A 186 -6.29 -17.34 14.06
C THR A 186 -5.77 -18.58 13.34
N LYS A 187 -6.26 -18.85 12.12
CA LYS A 187 -5.92 -20.02 11.31
C LYS A 187 -5.30 -19.60 9.98
N GLU A 188 -4.38 -18.64 10.05
CA GLU A 188 -3.56 -18.14 8.93
C GLU A 188 -4.31 -17.42 7.80
N ASP A 189 -5.63 -17.33 7.86
CA ASP A 189 -6.41 -16.51 6.95
C ASP A 189 -6.28 -15.02 7.32
N SER A 190 -6.48 -14.14 6.33
CA SER A 190 -6.53 -12.70 6.56
C SER A 190 -7.47 -12.01 5.58
N THR A 191 -8.06 -10.91 6.02
CA THR A 191 -8.85 -10.03 5.16
C THR A 191 -8.14 -8.71 5.01
N LEU A 192 -8.11 -8.16 3.80
CA LEU A 192 -7.72 -6.77 3.52
C LEU A 192 -8.91 -6.04 2.90
N MET A 193 -9.27 -4.91 3.48
CA MET A 193 -10.30 -4.01 2.96
C MET A 193 -9.63 -2.68 2.64
N MET A 194 -9.71 -2.26 1.37
CA MET A 194 -9.25 -0.97 0.91
C MET A 194 -10.43 -0.11 0.52
N THR A 195 -10.50 1.09 1.05
CA THR A 195 -11.64 1.97 0.92
C THR A 195 -11.22 3.39 0.60
N ARG A 196 -12.11 4.13 -0.02
CA ARG A 196 -12.11 5.59 0.01
C ARG A 196 -13.48 6.02 0.54
N LEU A 197 -13.52 6.84 1.58
CA LEU A 197 -14.74 7.36 2.20
C LEU A 197 -15.33 8.54 1.41
N ILE A 198 -15.29 8.44 0.07
CA ILE A 198 -16.01 9.31 -0.85
C ILE A 198 -17.15 8.49 -1.45
N PRO A 199 -18.42 8.92 -1.28
CA PRO A 199 -19.53 8.24 -1.88
C PRO A 199 -19.43 8.19 -3.41
N ILE A 200 -19.79 7.06 -3.99
CA ILE A 200 -19.91 6.87 -5.43
C ILE A 200 -21.34 7.17 -5.90
N LYS A 201 -21.43 7.75 -7.10
CA LYS A 201 -22.71 7.87 -7.81
C LYS A 201 -23.00 6.55 -8.52
N GLN A 202 -24.10 5.88 -8.16
CA GLN A 202 -24.60 4.74 -8.93
C GLN A 202 -25.64 5.23 -9.95
N GLU A 203 -25.66 4.67 -11.16
CA GLU A 203 -26.64 5.04 -12.20
C GLU A 203 -28.10 4.72 -11.79
N GLN A 204 -28.28 3.86 -10.79
CA GLN A 204 -29.59 3.42 -10.27
C GLN A 204 -29.98 4.10 -8.95
N ASN A 205 -29.13 4.96 -8.39
CA ASN A 205 -29.42 5.62 -7.12
C ASN A 205 -30.27 6.87 -7.36
N ASP A 206 -31.55 6.80 -6.99
CA ASP A 206 -32.38 7.98 -6.76
C ASP A 206 -31.70 8.89 -5.72
N GLU A 207 -31.90 10.21 -5.80
CA GLU A 207 -31.34 11.20 -4.83
C GLU A 207 -31.72 10.92 -3.36
N LYS A 208 -32.68 10.02 -3.11
CA LYS A 208 -33.13 9.58 -1.77
C LYS A 208 -32.46 8.29 -1.26
N SER A 209 -31.61 7.66 -2.06
CA SER A 209 -30.92 6.42 -1.69
C SER A 209 -29.73 6.69 -0.76
N GLU A 210 -29.46 5.74 0.12
CA GLU A 210 -28.31 5.78 1.01
C GLU A 210 -26.99 5.89 0.20
N PRO A 211 -26.02 6.73 0.63
CA PRO A 211 -24.70 6.80 0.01
C PRO A 211 -24.03 5.42 -0.03
N HIS A 212 -23.36 5.14 -1.14
CA HIS A 212 -22.56 3.92 -1.28
C HIS A 212 -21.09 4.28 -1.45
N TYR A 213 -20.21 3.38 -1.03
CA TYR A 213 -18.76 3.54 -1.08
C TYR A 213 -18.15 2.41 -1.89
N ARG A 214 -17.11 2.73 -2.65
CA ARG A 214 -16.33 1.71 -3.36
C ARG A 214 -15.32 1.09 -2.39
N VAL A 215 -15.36 -0.23 -2.32
CA VAL A 215 -14.44 -1.03 -1.49
C VAL A 215 -13.79 -2.10 -2.34
N THR A 216 -12.49 -2.30 -2.17
CA THR A 216 -11.79 -3.49 -2.64
C THR A 216 -11.58 -4.41 -1.45
N LEU A 217 -12.17 -5.60 -1.51
CA LEU A 217 -12.00 -6.67 -0.54
C LEU A 217 -10.97 -7.66 -1.08
N VAL A 218 -10.10 -8.13 -0.21
CA VAL A 218 -9.21 -9.25 -0.48
C VAL A 218 -9.34 -10.21 0.69
N TYR A 219 -9.62 -11.47 0.38
CA TYR A 219 -9.50 -12.57 1.33
C TYR A 219 -8.30 -13.42 0.95
N SER A 220 -7.46 -13.73 1.93
CA SER A 220 -6.22 -14.46 1.76
C SER A 220 -6.19 -15.64 2.70
N TYR A 221 -5.77 -16.80 2.22
CA TYR A 221 -5.73 -18.02 3.02
C TYR A 221 -4.69 -19.01 2.44
N PRO A 222 -4.20 -19.98 3.23
CA PRO A 222 -3.28 -21.00 2.72
C PRO A 222 -3.91 -21.85 1.61
N PHE A 223 -3.20 -22.06 0.50
CA PHE A 223 -3.75 -22.77 -0.67
C PHE A 223 -4.14 -24.23 -0.36
N GLU A 224 -3.60 -24.82 0.70
CA GLU A 224 -3.97 -26.14 1.17
C GLU A 224 -5.46 -26.23 1.54
N LEU A 225 -6.07 -25.11 1.94
CA LEU A 225 -7.49 -25.03 2.26
C LEU A 225 -8.41 -25.12 1.03
N ASP A 226 -7.87 -24.96 -0.17
CA ASP A 226 -8.61 -25.22 -1.42
C ASP A 226 -8.93 -26.73 -1.57
N ASN A 227 -8.16 -27.61 -0.92
CA ASN A 227 -8.20 -29.06 -1.09
C ASN A 227 -8.74 -29.83 0.13
N VAL A 228 -9.28 -29.16 1.14
CA VAL A 228 -9.73 -29.84 2.37
C VAL A 228 -11.02 -30.61 2.12
N ASP A 229 -10.86 -31.91 1.90
CA ASP A 229 -11.85 -32.96 2.09
C ASP A 229 -12.34 -32.93 3.55
N VAL A 230 -13.48 -32.27 3.78
CA VAL A 230 -14.32 -32.58 4.94
C VAL A 230 -15.40 -33.51 4.42
N GLU A 231 -15.54 -34.68 5.04
CA GLU A 231 -16.30 -35.90 4.67
C GLU A 231 -17.80 -35.76 4.31
N SER A 232 -18.26 -34.67 3.70
CA SER A 232 -19.61 -34.54 3.15
C SER A 232 -19.63 -33.54 1.99
N ASP A 233 -19.93 -34.06 0.80
CA ASP A 233 -20.32 -33.35 -0.42
C ASP A 233 -19.37 -32.26 -0.97
N LYS A 234 -18.72 -32.64 -2.08
CA LYS A 234 -17.86 -31.87 -2.97
C LYS A 234 -18.40 -30.46 -3.25
N VAL A 235 -17.93 -29.46 -2.52
CA VAL A 235 -17.89 -28.09 -3.04
C VAL A 235 -16.52 -27.89 -3.67
N LYS A 236 -16.34 -28.45 -4.87
CA LYS A 236 -15.21 -28.09 -5.72
C LYS A 236 -15.40 -26.63 -6.10
N VAL A 237 -14.44 -25.77 -5.76
CA VAL A 237 -14.47 -24.38 -6.19
C VAL A 237 -14.30 -24.36 -7.70
N ASP A 238 -15.28 -23.80 -8.42
CA ASP A 238 -15.12 -23.44 -9.82
C ASP A 238 -14.65 -21.98 -9.91
N ASP A 239 -13.37 -21.79 -10.23
CA ASP A 239 -12.76 -20.47 -10.37
C ASP A 239 -13.38 -19.63 -11.50
N ASN A 240 -14.14 -20.26 -12.40
CA ASN A 240 -14.85 -19.57 -13.48
C ASN A 240 -16.27 -19.15 -13.09
N ASP A 241 -16.76 -19.58 -11.92
CA ASP A 241 -18.07 -19.20 -11.38
C ASP A 241 -17.90 -18.29 -10.15
N PRO A 242 -18.14 -16.97 -10.28
CA PRO A 242 -18.06 -16.04 -9.15
C PRO A 242 -18.92 -16.46 -7.96
N ALA A 243 -20.08 -17.09 -8.17
CA ALA A 243 -20.94 -17.55 -7.09
C ALA A 243 -20.27 -18.65 -6.26
N SER A 244 -19.71 -19.66 -6.92
CA SER A 244 -18.91 -20.72 -6.30
C SER A 244 -17.76 -20.14 -5.45
N VAL A 245 -17.00 -19.20 -6.00
CA VAL A 245 -15.87 -18.57 -5.29
C VAL A 245 -16.34 -17.79 -4.06
N ILE A 246 -17.41 -17.00 -4.18
CA ILE A 246 -17.96 -16.21 -3.06
C ILE A 246 -18.47 -17.11 -1.93
N GLU A 247 -19.21 -18.18 -2.25
CA GLU A 247 -19.69 -19.11 -1.21
C GLU A 247 -18.54 -19.88 -0.55
N HIS A 248 -17.46 -20.19 -1.29
CA HIS A 248 -16.25 -20.76 -0.70
C HIS A 248 -15.60 -19.80 0.29
N VAL A 249 -15.43 -18.52 -0.06
CA VAL A 249 -14.89 -17.50 0.86
C VAL A 249 -15.75 -17.38 2.11
N LYS A 250 -17.07 -17.29 1.96
CA LYS A 250 -18.00 -17.21 3.10
C LYS A 250 -17.90 -18.44 4.01
N ARG A 251 -17.78 -19.64 3.42
CA ARG A 251 -17.56 -20.88 4.16
C ARG A 251 -16.25 -20.84 4.96
N LEU A 252 -15.16 -20.39 4.35
CA LEU A 252 -13.87 -20.27 5.03
C LEU A 252 -13.95 -19.25 6.17
N ILE A 253 -14.51 -18.07 5.94
CA ILE A 253 -14.68 -17.05 7.00
C ILE A 253 -15.44 -17.63 8.19
N ARG A 254 -16.58 -18.30 7.97
CA ARG A 254 -17.36 -18.96 9.05
C ARG A 254 -16.60 -20.07 9.79
N THR A 255 -15.69 -20.74 9.10
CA THR A 255 -14.97 -21.91 9.65
C THR A 255 -13.68 -21.51 10.40
N LEU A 256 -13.06 -20.43 9.93
CA LEU A 256 -11.75 -19.99 10.39
C LEU A 256 -11.82 -18.85 11.41
N ARG A 257 -12.90 -18.06 11.41
CA ARG A 257 -13.10 -16.92 12.31
C ARG A 257 -14.03 -17.27 13.49
N PRO A 258 -13.86 -16.59 14.65
CA PRO A 258 -14.79 -16.72 15.76
C PRO A 258 -16.14 -16.08 15.43
N ASP A 259 -17.21 -16.56 16.05
CA ASP A 259 -18.53 -15.93 15.97
C ASP A 259 -18.50 -14.57 16.68
N CYS A 260 -18.49 -13.49 15.90
CA CYS A 260 -18.46 -12.12 16.38
C CYS A 260 -18.97 -11.13 15.31
N GLU A 261 -19.22 -9.88 15.71
CA GLU A 261 -19.72 -8.82 14.83
C GLU A 261 -18.84 -8.61 13.59
N LEU A 262 -17.52 -8.73 13.74
CA LEU A 262 -16.59 -8.61 12.62
C LEU A 262 -16.76 -9.74 11.60
N THR A 263 -16.95 -10.97 12.06
CA THR A 263 -17.20 -12.13 11.18
C THR A 263 -18.50 -11.96 10.42
N ASP A 264 -19.58 -11.54 11.09
CA ASP A 264 -20.87 -11.28 10.46
C ASP A 264 -20.76 -10.18 9.39
N LEU A 265 -20.08 -9.08 9.72
CA LEU A 265 -19.85 -7.97 8.80
C LEU A 265 -19.03 -8.39 7.57
N LEU A 266 -18.00 -9.23 7.75
CA LEU A 266 -17.24 -9.77 6.62
C LEU A 266 -18.13 -10.59 5.69
N ILE A 267 -19.02 -11.43 6.23
CA ILE A 267 -19.98 -12.19 5.42
C ILE A 267 -20.95 -11.26 4.67
N GLU A 268 -21.50 -10.25 5.36
CA GLU A 268 -22.39 -9.24 4.75
C GLU A 268 -21.68 -8.55 3.56
N PHE A 269 -20.39 -8.23 3.68
CA PHE A 269 -19.62 -7.65 2.58
C PHE A 269 -19.44 -8.58 1.38
N TRP A 270 -19.20 -9.87 1.61
CA TRP A 270 -19.09 -10.84 0.51
C TRP A 270 -20.43 -11.12 -0.17
N ASP A 271 -21.56 -10.98 0.54
CA ASP A 271 -22.90 -11.11 -0.02
C ASP A 271 -23.29 -9.97 -0.99
N LEU A 272 -22.64 -8.82 -0.89
CA LEU A 272 -22.84 -7.69 -1.81
C LEU A 272 -22.13 -7.86 -3.17
N ILE A 273 -21.24 -8.85 -3.31
CA ILE A 273 -20.46 -9.03 -4.52
C ILE A 273 -21.35 -9.63 -5.62
N PRO A 274 -21.32 -9.10 -6.86
CA PRO A 274 -22.05 -9.68 -7.98
C PRO A 274 -21.67 -11.15 -8.21
N LYS A 275 -22.66 -12.03 -8.19
CA LYS A 275 -22.50 -13.48 -8.39
C LYS A 275 -22.45 -13.90 -9.87
N THR A 276 -22.56 -12.95 -10.78
CA THR A 276 -22.63 -13.20 -12.23
C THR A 276 -21.63 -12.32 -12.96
N ILE A 277 -21.01 -12.88 -14.01
CA ILE A 277 -20.17 -12.11 -14.93
C ILE A 277 -21.07 -11.11 -15.68
N PRO A 278 -20.76 -9.80 -15.69
CA PRO A 278 -21.54 -8.83 -16.43
C PRO A 278 -21.57 -9.16 -17.93
N ASN A 279 -22.75 -9.14 -18.55
CA ASN A 279 -22.91 -9.34 -20.00
C ASN A 279 -22.27 -8.20 -20.83
N ASP A 280 -22.00 -7.05 -20.21
CA ASP A 280 -21.33 -5.90 -20.81
C ASP A 280 -20.10 -5.54 -19.96
N PRO A 281 -18.87 -5.81 -20.43
CA PRO A 281 -17.64 -5.54 -19.69
C PRO A 281 -17.39 -4.04 -19.43
N ILE A 282 -18.14 -3.14 -20.10
CA ILE A 282 -18.04 -1.68 -19.92
C ILE A 282 -18.92 -1.21 -18.75
N LYS A 283 -19.96 -1.96 -18.38
CA LYS A 283 -20.85 -1.67 -17.24
C LYS A 283 -20.34 -2.32 -15.96
N PHE A 284 -19.16 -1.91 -15.51
CA PHE A 284 -18.79 -2.13 -14.11
C PHE A 284 -19.70 -1.28 -13.19
N PRO A 285 -20.06 -1.76 -11.99
CA PRO A 285 -20.85 -0.97 -11.03
C PRO A 285 -20.17 0.34 -10.61
N PHE A 286 -18.90 0.54 -10.96
CA PHE A 286 -18.13 1.75 -10.71
C PHE A 286 -17.42 2.21 -11.98
N LYS A 287 -17.58 3.49 -12.35
CA LYS A 287 -16.62 4.14 -13.24
C LYS A 287 -15.28 4.17 -12.50
N THR A 288 -14.26 3.48 -13.00
CA THR A 288 -12.88 3.75 -12.58
C THR A 288 -12.63 5.24 -12.75
N TYR A 289 -12.04 5.91 -11.74
CA TYR A 289 -11.48 7.24 -11.96
C TYR A 289 -10.66 7.16 -13.24
N ASN A 290 -11.02 7.97 -14.25
CA ASN A 290 -10.41 7.95 -15.56
C ASN A 290 -8.88 7.85 -15.39
N PRO A 291 -8.19 6.91 -16.06
CA PRO A 291 -6.79 7.17 -16.37
C PRO A 291 -6.83 8.48 -17.16
N VAL A 292 -6.28 9.53 -16.56
CA VAL A 292 -6.18 10.84 -17.21
C VAL A 292 -5.54 10.60 -18.58
N GLN A 293 -6.24 11.01 -19.64
CA GLN A 293 -5.73 11.03 -21.01
C GLN A 293 -4.48 11.91 -21.10
#